data_AF-A0A9E7MX72-F1
#
_entry.id   AF-A0A9E7MX72-F1
#
_cell.length_a   1.000
_cell.length_b   1.000
_cell.length_c   1.000
_cell.angle_alpha   90.00
_cell.angle_beta   90.00
_cell.angle_gamma   90.00
#
_symmetry.space_group_name_H-M   'P 1'
#
loop_
_entity.id
_entity.type
_entity.pdbx_description
1 polymer ?
#
loop_
_entity_poly.entity_id
_entity_poly.type
_entity_poly.pdbx_seq_one_letter_code
_entity_poly.pdbx_strand_id
1 'polypeptide(L)'
;MADVEMAKKLIKVGGILSVIEPFFIAVLLLLTVVGIVLAIPFAILGYWILKRSEEVIELIENKEYKKAKDKLLIPAVIALILTSRVGGILMLLGLVLLPSEDSISV
;
A
#
# COMPACT_ATOMS: atom_id res chain seq x y z
N MET A 1 -4.39 -12.29 -17.29
CA MET A 1 -3.95 -10.90 -17.61
C MET A 1 -4.85 -9.85 -16.97
N ALA A 2 -6.17 -10.05 -16.90
CA ALA A 2 -7.09 -9.17 -16.16
C ALA A 2 -6.75 -9.07 -14.66
N ASP A 3 -6.27 -10.16 -14.06
CA ASP A 3 -5.93 -10.23 -12.62
C ASP A 3 -4.77 -9.31 -12.23
N VAL A 4 -3.80 -9.11 -13.14
CA VAL A 4 -2.63 -8.24 -12.90
C VAL A 4 -3.02 -6.77 -12.94
N GLU A 5 -3.89 -6.38 -13.87
CA GLU A 5 -4.38 -5.00 -13.96
C GLU A 5 -5.28 -4.66 -12.76
N MET A 6 -6.10 -5.62 -12.32
CA MET A 6 -6.91 -5.49 -11.11
C MET A 6 -6.02 -5.40 -9.85
N ALA A 7 -4.98 -6.25 -9.75
CA ALA A 7 -4.00 -6.18 -8.65
C ALA A 7 -3.31 -4.81 -8.58
N LYS A 8 -2.86 -4.28 -9.72
CA LYS A 8 -2.26 -2.94 -9.82
C LYS A 8 -3.20 -1.84 -9.33
N LYS A 9 -4.48 -1.87 -9.75
CA LYS A 9 -5.49 -0.92 -9.30
C LYS A 9 -5.72 -1.02 -7.79
N LEU A 10 -5.82 -2.24 -7.25
CA LEU A 10 -6.01 -2.48 -5.81
C LEU A 10 -4.81 -1.98 -4.98
N ILE A 11 -3.58 -2.21 -5.42
CA ILE A 11 -2.36 -1.71 -4.75
C ILE A 11 -2.32 -0.19 -4.77
N LYS A 12 -2.63 0.42 -5.92
CA LYS A 12 -2.63 1.87 -6.06
C LYS A 12 -3.69 2.52 -5.17
N VAL A 13 -4.91 2.00 -5.20
CA VAL A 13 -6.03 2.49 -4.38
C VAL A 13 -5.75 2.25 -2.90
N GLY A 14 -5.23 1.08 -2.52
CA GLY A 14 -4.86 0.75 -1.15
C GLY A 14 -3.77 1.67 -0.61
N GLY A 15 -2.76 2.00 -1.42
CA GLY A 15 -1.71 2.96 -1.08
C GLY A 15 -2.28 4.37 -0.84
N ILE A 16 -3.17 4.84 -1.71
CA ILE A 16 -3.82 6.15 -1.55
C ILE A 16 -4.69 6.18 -0.28
N LEU A 17 -5.51 5.15 -0.05
CA LEU A 17 -6.34 5.05 1.16
C LEU A 17 -5.50 5.03 2.45
N SER A 18 -4.33 4.38 2.40
CA SER A 18 -3.41 4.32 3.55
C SER A 18 -2.82 5.69 3.95
N VAL A 19 -2.98 6.72 3.11
CA VAL A 19 -2.63 8.11 3.41
C VAL A 19 -3.88 8.92 3.79
N ILE A 20 -4.98 8.74 3.05
CA ILE A 20 -6.21 9.54 3.24
C ILE A 20 -6.89 9.22 4.58
N GLU A 21 -7.04 7.94 4.95
CA GLU A 21 -7.68 7.56 6.22
C GLU A 21 -6.98 8.13 7.45
N PRO A 22 -5.65 7.95 7.64
CA PRO A 22 -4.96 8.53 8.78
C PRO A 22 -4.97 10.06 8.74
N PHE A 23 -5.02 10.69 7.56
CA PHE A 23 -5.19 12.14 7.47
C PHE A 23 -6.56 12.61 8.00
N PHE A 24 -7.66 11.93 7.63
CA PHE A 24 -8.98 12.23 8.18
C PHE A 24 -9.05 12.03 9.70
N ILE A 25 -8.46 10.94 10.19
CA ILE A 25 -8.37 10.66 11.64
C ILE A 25 -7.53 11.73 12.33
N ALA A 26 -6.40 12.14 11.75
CA ALA A 26 -5.55 13.20 12.29
C ALA A 26 -6.26 14.56 12.33
N VAL A 27 -7.06 14.90 11.31
CA VAL A 27 -7.88 16.13 11.29
C VAL A 27 -8.97 16.11 12.36
N LEU A 28 -9.61 14.96 12.59
CA LEU A 28 -10.56 14.80 13.70
C LEU A 28 -9.87 14.88 15.07
N LEU A 29 -8.66 14.30 15.19
CA LEU A 29 -7.87 14.28 16.42
C LEU A 29 -7.09 15.57 16.67
N LEU A 30 -6.98 16.49 15.69
CA LEU A 30 -6.32 17.79 15.81
C LEU A 30 -6.97 18.69 16.89
N LEU A 31 -8.20 18.36 17.32
CA LEU A 31 -8.83 18.92 18.52
C LEU A 31 -8.12 18.54 19.83
N THR A 32 -7.18 17.60 19.79
CA THR A 32 -6.44 17.07 20.94
C THR A 32 -4.92 17.15 20.71
N VAL A 33 -4.17 17.54 21.75
CA VAL A 33 -2.69 17.67 21.70
C VAL A 33 -2.02 16.36 21.30
N VAL A 34 -2.60 15.22 21.68
CA VAL A 34 -2.13 13.87 21.33
C VAL A 34 -2.22 13.61 19.81
N GLY A 35 -3.24 14.16 19.14
CA GLY A 35 -3.41 14.03 17.70
C GLY A 35 -2.27 14.66 16.90
N ILE A 36 -1.76 15.80 17.33
CA ILE A 36 -0.66 16.51 16.65
C ILE A 36 0.65 15.70 16.71
N VAL A 37 0.96 15.13 17.87
CA VAL A 37 2.19 14.36 18.08
C VAL A 37 2.19 13.06 17.26
N LEU A 38 1.03 12.42 17.11
CA LEU A 38 0.89 11.19 16.33
C LEU A 38 0.69 11.44 14.83
N ALA A 39 0.13 12.58 14.42
CA ALA A 39 -0.13 12.89 13.01
C ALA A 39 1.15 12.89 12.16
N ILE A 40 2.25 13.44 12.67
CA ILE A 40 3.53 13.53 11.95
C ILE A 40 4.11 12.13 11.63
N PRO A 41 4.31 11.23 12.62
CA PRO A 41 4.83 9.89 12.31
C PRO A 41 3.87 9.07 11.44
N PHE A 42 2.55 9.21 11.60
CA PHE A 42 1.59 8.55 10.71
C PHE A 42 1.64 9.08 9.27
N ALA A 43 1.83 10.38 9.08
CA ALA A 43 1.99 10.97 7.75
C ALA A 43 3.27 10.47 7.05
N ILE A 44 4.38 10.37 7.78
CA ILE A 44 5.64 9.82 7.26
C ILE A 44 5.47 8.34 6.85
N LEU A 45 4.80 7.54 7.69
CA LEU A 45 4.51 6.15 7.39
C LEU A 45 3.60 5.99 6.17
N GLY A 46 2.53 6.79 6.07
CA GLY A 46 1.63 6.78 4.91
C GLY A 46 2.38 7.14 3.62
N TYR A 47 3.21 8.17 3.65
CA TYR A 47 4.03 8.55 2.50
C TYR A 47 5.01 7.44 2.09
N TRP A 48 5.64 6.78 3.08
CA TRP A 48 6.55 5.67 2.82
C TRP A 48 5.85 4.46 2.19
N ILE A 49 4.65 4.12 2.66
CA ILE A 49 3.80 3.07 2.08
C ILE A 49 3.41 3.42 0.64
N LEU A 50 3.00 4.66 0.38
CA LEU A 50 2.63 5.13 -0.95
C LEU A 50 3.80 5.02 -1.93
N LYS A 51 4.98 5.53 -1.54
CA LYS A 51 6.19 5.43 -2.35
C LYS A 51 6.56 3.97 -2.66
N ARG A 52 6.45 3.08 -1.66
CA ARG A 52 6.70 1.64 -1.87
C ARG A 52 5.68 1.00 -2.81
N SER A 53 4.44 1.47 -2.79
CA SER A 53 3.39 1.01 -3.70
C SER A 53 3.70 1.39 -5.14
N GLU A 54 4.21 2.60 -5.39
CA GLU A 54 4.65 3.04 -6.72
C GLU A 54 5.82 2.20 -7.23
N GLU A 55 6.83 1.94 -6.39
CA GLU A 55 7.95 1.05 -6.74
C GLU A 55 7.47 -0.38 -7.05
N VAL A 56 6.45 -0.88 -6.34
CA VAL A 56 5.84 -2.19 -6.64
C VAL A 56 5.13 -2.17 -7.98
N ILE A 57 4.43 -1.08 -8.31
CA ILE A 57 3.77 -0.92 -9.60
C ILE A 57 4.78 -0.95 -10.77
N GLU A 58 5.94 -0.30 -10.62
CA GLU A 58 7.02 -0.36 -11.61
C GLU A 58 7.55 -1.79 -11.78
N LEU A 59 7.73 -2.55 -10.69
CA LEU A 59 8.13 -3.96 -10.75
C LEU A 59 7.09 -4.83 -11.48
N ILE A 60 5.80 -4.55 -11.29
CA ILE A 60 4.70 -5.23 -11.99
C ILE A 60 4.72 -4.91 -13.50
N GLU A 61 5.02 -3.66 -13.87
CA GLU A 61 5.19 -3.25 -15.28
C GLU A 61 6.37 -3.95 -15.93
N ASN A 62 7.47 -4.12 -15.20
CA ASN A 62 8.66 -4.86 -15.63
C ASN A 62 8.50 -6.39 -15.60
N LYS A 63 7.31 -6.91 -15.25
CA LYS A 63 6.99 -8.34 -15.11
C LYS A 63 7.81 -9.07 -14.03
N GLU A 64 8.42 -8.35 -13.10
CA GLU A 64 9.16 -8.89 -11.95
C GLU A 64 8.21 -9.14 -10.77
N TYR A 65 7.22 -10.02 -10.96
CA TYR A 65 6.13 -10.24 -10.01
C TYR A 65 6.60 -10.80 -8.67
N LYS A 66 7.65 -11.64 -8.66
CA LYS A 66 8.19 -12.19 -7.40
C LYS A 66 8.76 -11.10 -6.50
N LYS A 67 9.57 -10.21 -7.08
CA LYS A 67 10.13 -9.04 -6.36
C LYS A 67 9.04 -8.08 -5.93
N ALA A 68 8.01 -7.88 -6.75
CA ALA A 68 6.86 -7.04 -6.41
C ALA A 68 6.13 -7.56 -5.16
N LYS A 69 5.89 -8.87 -5.05
CA LYS A 69 5.23 -9.49 -3.88
C LYS A 69 6.06 -9.33 -2.61
N ASP A 70 7.35 -9.66 -2.65
CA ASP A 70 8.23 -9.53 -1.48
C ASP A 70 8.30 -8.09 -0.98
N LYS A 71 8.33 -7.13 -1.92
CA LYS A 71 8.45 -5.70 -1.61
C LYS A 71 7.14 -5.08 -1.12
N LEU A 72 5.99 -5.60 -1.53
CA LEU A 72 4.66 -5.13 -1.15
C LEU A 72 4.18 -5.68 0.20
N LEU A 73 4.62 -6.87 0.59
CA LEU A 73 4.14 -7.55 1.81
C LEU A 73 4.36 -6.71 3.07
N ILE A 74 5.57 -6.16 3.24
CA ILE A 74 5.93 -5.35 4.41
C ILE A 74 5.08 -4.07 4.50
N PRO A 75 4.99 -3.22 3.45
CA PRO A 75 4.10 -2.06 3.44
C PRO A 75 2.63 -2.42 3.71
N ALA A 76 2.12 -3.52 3.13
CA ALA A 76 0.74 -3.90 3.27
C ALA A 76 0.38 -4.32 4.72
N VAL A 77 1.27 -5.06 5.39
CA VAL A 77 1.09 -5.44 6.80
C VAL A 77 1.21 -4.23 7.73
N ILE A 78 2.16 -3.34 7.47
CA ILE A 78 2.29 -2.09 8.23
C ILE A 78 1.04 -1.24 8.04
N ALA A 79 0.54 -1.12 6.81
CA ALA A 79 -0.69 -0.39 6.53
C ALA A 79 -1.88 -0.97 7.30
N LEU A 80 -2.04 -2.29 7.29
CA LEU A 80 -3.13 -3.00 7.96
C LEU A 80 -3.17 -2.74 9.47
N ILE A 81 -2.00 -2.72 10.12
CA ILE A 81 -1.90 -2.60 11.58
C ILE A 81 -1.94 -1.14 12.04
N LEU A 82 -1.24 -0.25 11.32
CA LEU A 82 -0.91 1.09 11.80
C LEU A 82 -1.68 2.22 11.11
N THR A 83 -1.90 2.18 9.80
CA THR A 83 -2.47 3.35 9.09
C THR A 83 -3.92 3.16 8.66
N SER A 84 -4.23 2.05 7.99
CA SER A 84 -5.52 1.80 7.37
C SER A 84 -5.76 0.31 7.20
N ARG A 85 -6.75 -0.23 7.91
CA ARG A 85 -7.16 -1.64 7.75
C ARG A 85 -7.64 -1.90 6.32
N VAL A 86 -8.41 -0.96 5.76
CA VAL A 86 -8.98 -1.09 4.41
C VAL A 86 -7.86 -1.01 3.36
N GLY A 87 -6.95 -0.04 3.48
CA GLY A 87 -5.80 0.10 2.58
C GLY A 87 -4.88 -1.11 2.61
N GLY A 88 -4.57 -1.63 3.81
CA GLY A 88 -3.78 -2.85 3.99
C GLY A 88 -4.44 -4.08 3.36
N ILE A 89 -5.75 -4.26 3.55
CA ILE A 89 -6.50 -5.37 2.92
C ILE A 89 -6.46 -5.27 1.40
N LEU A 90 -6.67 -4.07 0.83
CA LEU A 90 -6.61 -3.87 -0.62
C LEU A 90 -5.23 -4.20 -1.20
N MET A 91 -4.17 -3.81 -0.50
CA MET A 91 -2.80 -4.15 -0.89
C MET A 91 -2.52 -5.66 -0.81
N LEU A 92 -3.00 -6.32 0.24
CA LEU A 92 -2.88 -7.78 0.38
C LEU A 92 -3.69 -8.53 -0.69
N LEU A 93 -4.87 -8.05 -1.04
CA LEU A 93 -5.65 -8.61 -2.15
C LEU A 93 -4.91 -8.46 -3.48
N GLY A 94 -4.29 -7.31 -3.72
CA GLY A 94 -3.41 -7.12 -4.88
C GLY A 94 -2.20 -8.08 -4.87
N LEU A 95 -1.63 -8.35 -3.70
CA LEU A 95 -0.54 -9.32 -3.53
C LEU A 95 -0.97 -10.76 -3.82
N VAL A 96 -2.17 -11.15 -3.40
CA VAL A 96 -2.73 -12.49 -3.64
C VAL A 96 -3.05 -12.69 -5.12
N LEU A 97 -3.53 -11.64 -5.80
CA LEU A 97 -3.84 -11.66 -7.24
C LEU A 97 -2.59 -11.62 -8.14
N LEU A 98 -1.44 -11.22 -7.60
CA LEU A 98 -0.18 -11.20 -8.35
C LEU A 98 0.34 -12.62 -8.59
N PRO A 99 0.73 -12.95 -9.85
CA PRO A 99 1.40 -14.21 -10.16
C PRO A 99 2.64 -14.40 -9.28
N SER A 100 2.86 -15.62 -8.80
CA SER A 100 4.03 -15.94 -7.96
C SER A 100 5.30 -16.20 -8.77
N GLU A 101 5.17 -16.35 -10.09
CA GLU A 101 6.26 -16.59 -11.02
C GLU A 101 6.40 -15.38 -11.95
N ASP A 102 7.63 -14.99 -12.21
CA ASP A 102 7.92 -14.00 -13.26
C ASP A 102 7.45 -14.61 -14.59
N SER A 103 6.72 -13.85 -15.41
CA SER A 103 6.31 -14.38 -16.70
C SER A 103 7.57 -14.52 -17.56
N ILE A 104 8.07 -15.74 -17.71
CA ILE A 104 9.14 -16.06 -18.66
C ILE A 104 8.56 -15.73 -20.04
N SER A 105 8.94 -14.58 -20.57
CA SER A 105 8.74 -14.26 -21.97
C SER A 105 9.66 -15.17 -22.78
N VAL A 106 9.16 -16.34 -23.16
CA VAL A 106 9.66 -17.10 -24.31
C VAL A 106 9.11 -16.46 -25.57
#